data_AF-A0A966KUC1-F1
#
_entry.id   AF-A0A966KUC1-F1
#
_cell.length_a   1.000
_cell.length_b   1.000
_cell.length_c   1.000
_cell.angle_alpha   90.00
_cell.angle_beta   90.00
_cell.angle_gamma   90.00
#
_symmetry.space_group_name_H-M   'P 1'
#
loop_
_entity.id
_entity.type
_entity.pdbx_description
1 polymer ?
#
loop_
_entity_poly.entity_id
_entity_poly.type
_entity_poly.pdbx_seq_one_letter_code
_entity_poly.pdbx_strand_id
1 'polypeptide(L)'
;MDLTAYIGATVSLFAGLLGLLWPRQVSAVIGLRLPGKLGVSEFRATYGGLFIGAGGAVLILGSGDAALVLGAAWIGALVARTISIVIDRSTSKENLAGCGIELLVGTLLVLGR
;
A
#
# COMPACT_ATOMS: atom_id res chain seq x y z
N MET A 1 -1.06 -7.32 19.11
CA MET A 1 -0.35 -7.45 17.84
C MET A 1 0.61 -8.63 17.90
N ASP A 2 0.47 -9.55 16.96
CA ASP A 2 1.36 -10.68 16.75
C ASP A 2 2.35 -10.45 15.59
N LEU A 3 3.12 -11.47 15.26
CA LEU A 3 4.13 -11.45 14.21
C LEU A 3 3.58 -11.07 12.83
N THR A 4 2.33 -11.45 12.51
CA THR A 4 1.75 -11.23 11.18
C THR A 4 1.49 -9.75 10.90
N ALA A 5 1.04 -8.99 11.90
CA ALA A 5 0.87 -7.56 11.75
C ALA A 5 2.21 -6.82 11.68
N TYR A 6 3.25 -7.27 12.40
CA TYR A 6 4.61 -6.74 12.21
C TYR A 6 5.12 -6.96 10.78
N ILE A 7 4.86 -8.14 10.19
CA ILE A 7 5.21 -8.42 8.79
C ILE A 7 4.46 -7.47 7.85
N GLY A 8 3.13 -7.33 8.02
CA GLY A 8 2.32 -6.44 7.18
C GLY A 8 2.75 -4.96 7.26
N ALA A 9 3.09 -4.48 8.45
CA ALA A 9 3.60 -3.13 8.68
C ALA A 9 4.98 -2.93 8.03
N THR A 10 5.85 -3.92 8.14
CA THR A 10 7.19 -3.91 7.54
C THR A 10 7.11 -3.90 6.02
N VAL A 11 6.24 -4.73 5.42
CA VAL A 11 5.99 -4.72 3.98
C VAL A 11 5.49 -3.34 3.51
N SER A 12 4.57 -2.73 4.26
CA SER A 12 4.07 -1.38 3.95
C SER A 12 5.18 -0.34 4.00
N LEU A 13 6.01 -0.36 5.05
CA LEU A 13 7.16 0.53 5.20
C LEU A 13 8.14 0.37 4.02
N PHE A 14 8.49 -0.86 3.65
CA PHE A 14 9.40 -1.11 2.53
C PHE A 14 8.80 -0.69 1.19
N ALA A 15 7.51 -0.94 0.94
CA ALA A 15 6.83 -0.44 -0.25
C ALA A 15 6.93 1.10 -0.33
N GLY A 16 6.73 1.77 0.80
CA GLY A 16 6.93 3.22 0.92
C GLY A 16 8.37 3.65 0.65
N LEU A 17 9.37 2.96 1.20
CA LEU A 17 10.78 3.26 0.91
C LEU A 17 11.11 3.10 -0.57
N LEU A 18 10.59 2.05 -1.22
CA LEU A 18 10.75 1.86 -2.67
C LEU A 18 10.09 3.01 -3.45
N GLY A 19 8.86 3.38 -3.11
CA GLY A 19 8.13 4.47 -3.77
C GLY A 19 8.78 5.84 -3.57
N LEU A 20 9.37 6.07 -2.39
CA LEU A 20 10.12 7.27 -2.10
C LEU A 20 11.43 7.31 -2.89
N LEU A 21 12.23 6.25 -2.88
CA LEU A 21 13.58 6.25 -3.47
C LEU A 21 13.56 6.11 -5.00
N TRP A 22 12.69 5.23 -5.53
CA TRP A 22 12.63 4.85 -6.94
C TRP A 22 11.25 5.04 -7.58
N PRO A 23 10.68 6.27 -7.56
CA PRO A 23 9.28 6.51 -7.95
C PRO A 23 8.99 6.11 -9.40
N ARG A 24 9.90 6.36 -10.35
CA ARG A 24 9.66 6.07 -11.79
C ARG A 24 9.67 4.58 -12.08
N GLN A 25 10.56 3.85 -11.42
CA GLN A 25 10.70 2.41 -11.57
C GLN A 25 9.48 1.71 -10.98
N VAL A 26 9.12 2.07 -9.74
CA VAL A 26 7.97 1.49 -9.03
C VAL A 26 6.67 1.83 -9.76
N SER A 27 6.48 3.09 -10.19
CA SER A 27 5.28 3.48 -10.92
C SER A 27 5.11 2.68 -12.20
N ALA A 28 6.19 2.43 -12.95
CA ALA A 28 6.14 1.66 -14.18
C ALA A 28 5.75 0.19 -13.93
N VAL A 29 6.24 -0.43 -12.85
CA VAL A 29 5.87 -1.80 -12.46
C VAL A 29 4.38 -1.93 -12.17
N ILE A 30 3.78 -0.91 -11.53
CA ILE A 30 2.34 -0.90 -11.21
C ILE A 30 1.48 -0.25 -12.29
N GLY A 31 2.04 -0.01 -13.48
CA GLY A 31 1.30 0.49 -14.65
C GLY A 31 0.97 1.99 -14.64
N LEU A 32 1.58 2.78 -13.75
CA LEU A 32 1.38 4.23 -13.66
C LEU A 32 2.44 5.02 -14.43
N ARG A 33 1.97 6.02 -15.18
CA ARG A 33 2.83 7.04 -15.81
C ARG A 33 2.88 8.29 -14.93
N LEU A 34 4.09 8.82 -14.71
CA LEU A 34 4.31 10.03 -13.92
C LEU A 34 4.63 11.22 -14.82
N PRO A 35 3.67 12.13 -15.11
CA PRO A 35 3.92 13.28 -15.95
C PRO A 35 4.73 14.35 -15.19
N GLY A 36 5.94 14.63 -15.69
CA GLY A 36 6.78 15.72 -15.21
C GLY A 36 7.26 15.59 -13.76
N LYS A 37 7.70 16.71 -13.18
CA LYS A 37 8.20 16.76 -11.79
C LYS A 37 7.08 16.62 -10.76
N LEU A 38 5.89 17.14 -11.05
CA LEU A 38 4.73 17.07 -10.17
C LEU A 38 4.30 15.63 -9.93
N GLY A 39 4.13 14.82 -10.99
CA GLY A 39 3.75 13.41 -10.83
C GLY A 39 4.77 12.59 -10.01
N VAL A 40 6.06 12.90 -10.13
CA VAL A 40 7.11 12.28 -9.29
C VAL A 40 6.97 12.72 -7.83
N SER A 41 6.66 13.99 -7.57
CA SER A 41 6.44 14.51 -6.22
C SER A 41 5.22 13.84 -5.57
N GLU A 42 4.09 13.79 -6.27
CA GLU A 42 2.85 13.14 -5.80
C GLU A 42 3.08 11.66 -5.50
N PHE A 43 3.83 10.97 -6.37
CA PHE A 43 4.15 9.56 -6.14
C PHE A 43 5.00 9.37 -4.86
N ARG A 44 6.03 10.20 -4.67
CA ARG A 44 6.87 10.17 -3.47
C ARG A 44 6.08 10.47 -2.20
N ALA A 45 5.12 11.39 -2.25
CA ALA A 45 4.28 11.72 -1.10
C ALA A 45 3.31 10.58 -0.76
N THR A 46 2.51 10.15 -1.74
CA THR A 46 1.39 9.21 -1.53
C THR A 46 1.84 7.76 -1.49
N TYR A 47 2.66 7.31 -2.45
CA TYR A 47 3.16 5.93 -2.49
C TYR A 47 4.48 5.75 -1.74
N GLY A 48 5.11 6.84 -1.30
CA GLY A 48 6.31 6.81 -0.47
C GLY A 48 6.03 7.17 0.97
N GLY A 49 5.96 8.47 1.25
CA GLY A 49 5.86 9.05 2.58
C GLY A 49 4.67 8.54 3.40
N LEU A 50 3.48 8.40 2.79
CA LEU A 50 2.30 7.91 3.50
C LEU A 50 2.48 6.46 3.97
N PHE A 51 2.98 5.56 3.11
CA PHE A 51 3.25 4.17 3.49
C PHE A 51 4.39 4.04 4.51
N ILE A 52 5.45 4.87 4.39
CA ILE A 52 6.51 4.94 5.39
C ILE A 52 5.95 5.37 6.75
N GLY A 53 5.18 6.46 6.77
CA GLY A 53 4.60 7.00 8.00
C GLY A 53 3.63 6.02 8.64
N ALA A 54 2.72 5.43 7.87
CA ALA A 54 1.73 4.50 8.40
C ALA A 54 2.35 3.18 8.87
N GLY A 55 3.21 2.55 8.05
CA GLY A 55 3.93 1.34 8.44
C GLY A 55 4.84 1.58 9.65
N GLY A 56 5.60 2.67 9.63
CA GLY A 56 6.45 3.08 10.76
C GLY A 56 5.65 3.35 12.03
N ALA A 57 4.47 3.99 11.94
CA ALA A 57 3.61 4.22 13.10
C ALA A 57 3.17 2.90 13.76
N VAL A 58 2.82 1.88 12.98
CA VAL A 58 2.49 0.55 13.54
C VAL A 58 3.69 -0.05 14.28
N LEU A 59 4.89 0.01 13.67
CA LEU A 59 6.11 -0.54 14.26
C LEU A 59 6.54 0.21 15.54
N ILE A 60 6.36 1.52 15.59
CA ILE A 60 6.73 2.36 16.74
C ILE A 60 5.71 2.22 17.87
N LEU A 61 4.42 2.29 17.55
CA LEU A 61 3.35 2.25 18.55
C LEU A 61 3.12 0.83 19.09
N GLY A 62 3.37 -0.20 18.28
CA GLY A 62 3.24 -1.60 18.70
C GLY A 62 1.82 -2.03 19.06
N SER A 63 0.80 -1.23 18.71
CA SER A 63 -0.59 -1.46 19.13
C SER A 63 -1.44 -2.13 18.04
N GLY A 64 -2.39 -2.95 18.48
CA GLY A 64 -3.37 -3.58 17.58
C GLY A 64 -4.26 -2.56 16.86
N ASP A 65 -4.58 -1.46 17.52
CA ASP A 65 -5.39 -0.40 16.89
C ASP A 65 -4.62 0.30 15.76
N ALA A 66 -3.30 0.52 15.92
CA ALA A 66 -2.48 1.05 14.83
C ALA A 66 -2.43 0.08 13.64
N ALA A 67 -2.24 -1.22 13.92
CA ALA A 67 -2.29 -2.26 12.89
C ALA A 67 -3.65 -2.31 12.18
N LEU A 68 -4.75 -2.21 12.93
CA LEU A 68 -6.11 -2.19 12.39
C LEU A 68 -6.34 -0.98 11.48
N VAL A 69 -5.86 0.21 11.85
CA VAL A 69 -5.98 1.41 11.00
C VAL A 69 -5.26 1.23 9.67
N LEU A 70 -4.01 0.74 9.68
CA LEU A 70 -3.27 0.47 8.44
C LEU A 70 -3.90 -0.66 7.63
N GLY A 71 -4.35 -1.73 8.29
CA GLY A 71 -5.03 -2.85 7.64
C GLY A 71 -6.34 -2.42 6.98
N ALA A 72 -7.13 -1.58 7.65
CA ALA A 72 -8.34 -0.99 7.10
C ALA A 72 -8.05 -0.12 5.87
N ALA A 73 -6.94 0.62 5.86
CA ALA A 73 -6.52 1.39 4.69
C ALA A 73 -6.19 0.47 3.49
N TRP A 74 -5.46 -0.64 3.71
CA TRP A 74 -5.18 -1.63 2.66
C TRP A 74 -6.44 -2.31 2.12
N ILE A 75 -7.36 -2.72 3.00
CA ILE A 75 -8.65 -3.31 2.59
C ILE A 75 -9.54 -2.28 1.90
N GLY A 76 -9.54 -1.02 2.34
CA GLY A 76 -10.22 0.08 1.67
C GLY A 76 -9.71 0.27 0.24
N ALA A 77 -8.38 0.24 0.05
CA ALA A 77 -7.76 0.28 -1.28
C ALA A 77 -8.18 -0.91 -2.16
N LEU A 78 -8.20 -2.13 -1.60
CA LEU A 78 -8.69 -3.33 -2.29
C LEU A 78 -10.14 -3.16 -2.78
N VAL A 79 -11.02 -2.67 -1.91
CA VAL A 79 -12.43 -2.45 -2.25
C VAL A 79 -12.54 -1.41 -3.37
N ALA A 80 -11.86 -0.27 -3.24
CA ALA A 80 -11.87 0.78 -4.26
C ALA A 80 -11.32 0.27 -5.62
N ARG A 81 -10.22 -0.49 -5.60
CA ARG A 81 -9.66 -1.08 -6.82
C ARG A 81 -10.62 -2.10 -7.44
N THR A 82 -11.23 -2.96 -6.64
CA THR A 82 -12.21 -3.95 -7.12
C THR A 82 -13.41 -3.25 -7.78
N ILE A 83 -13.91 -2.18 -7.17
CA ILE A 83 -14.97 -1.34 -7.75
C ILE A 83 -14.51 -0.76 -9.09
N SER A 84 -13.32 -0.18 -9.17
CA SER A 84 -12.76 0.36 -10.43
C SER A 84 -12.58 -0.70 -11.51
N ILE A 85 -12.12 -1.91 -11.17
CA ILE A 85 -11.99 -3.02 -12.12
C ILE A 85 -13.35 -3.34 -12.77
N VAL A 86 -14.43 -3.34 -11.98
CA VAL A 86 -15.78 -3.63 -12.47
C VAL A 86 -16.35 -2.46 -13.27
N ILE A 87 -16.32 -1.24 -12.71
CA ILE A 87 -16.95 -0.06 -13.30
C ILE A 87 -16.18 0.41 -14.54
N ASP A 88 -14.86 0.55 -14.43
CA ASP A 88 -14.01 1.09 -15.49
C ASP A 88 -13.52 0.00 -16.46
N ARG A 89 -13.90 -1.27 -16.23
CA ARG A 89 -13.43 -2.45 -16.98
C ARG A 89 -11.91 -2.52 -17.08
N SER A 90 -11.23 -2.12 -16.02
CA SER A 90 -9.77 -1.93 -15.99
C SER A 90 -8.99 -3.19 -15.64
N THR A 91 -9.52 -4.38 -15.97
CA THR A 91 -8.85 -5.65 -15.68
C THR A 91 -7.49 -5.72 -16.37
N SER A 92 -6.42 -5.75 -15.56
CA SER A 92 -5.04 -5.92 -16.02
C SER A 92 -4.26 -6.78 -15.03
N LYS A 93 -3.07 -7.27 -15.45
CA LYS A 93 -2.21 -8.06 -14.57
C LYS A 93 -1.78 -7.26 -13.34
N GLU A 94 -1.49 -5.98 -13.53
CA GLU A 94 -1.09 -5.03 -12.49
C GLU A 94 -2.23 -4.80 -11.48
N ASN A 95 -3.46 -4.64 -11.97
CA ASN A 95 -4.62 -4.47 -11.09
C ASN A 95 -4.94 -5.74 -10.29
N LEU A 96 -4.88 -6.91 -10.91
CA LEU A 96 -5.08 -8.18 -10.20
C LEU A 96 -3.97 -8.46 -9.18
N ALA A 97 -2.71 -8.17 -9.54
CA ALA A 97 -1.59 -8.25 -8.61
C ALA A 97 -1.76 -7.27 -7.45
N GLY A 98 -2.19 -6.03 -7.74
CA GLY A 98 -2.55 -5.02 -6.74
C GLY A 98 -3.58 -5.53 -5.75
N CYS A 99 -4.71 -6.07 -6.23
CA CYS A 99 -5.73 -6.66 -5.38
C CYS A 99 -5.17 -7.79 -4.50
N GLY A 100 -4.33 -8.67 -5.06
CA GLY A 100 -3.70 -9.76 -4.29
C GLY A 100 -2.81 -9.24 -3.16
N ILE A 101 -1.98 -8.22 -3.43
CA ILE A 101 -1.12 -7.58 -2.43
C ILE A 101 -1.96 -6.87 -1.37
N GLU A 102 -2.96 -6.10 -1.80
CA GLU A 102 -3.83 -5.33 -0.91
C GLU A 102 -4.60 -6.26 0.05
N LEU A 103 -5.14 -7.37 -0.48
CA LEU A 103 -5.80 -8.40 0.32
C LEU A 103 -4.82 -9.04 1.30
N LEU A 104 -3.65 -9.49 0.83
CA LEU A 104 -2.66 -10.18 1.68
C LEU A 104 -2.21 -9.28 2.83
N VAL A 105 -1.74 -8.06 2.53
CA VAL A 105 -1.20 -7.15 3.54
C VAL A 105 -2.31 -6.67 4.48
N GLY A 106 -3.48 -6.35 3.95
CA GLY A 106 -4.66 -5.99 4.75
C GLY A 106 -5.04 -7.10 5.72
N THR A 107 -5.12 -8.36 5.27
CA THR A 107 -5.45 -9.51 6.13
C THR A 107 -4.40 -9.75 7.21
N LEU A 108 -3.10 -9.68 6.88
CA LEU A 108 -2.02 -9.82 7.88
C LEU A 108 -2.16 -8.78 9.00
N LEU A 109 -2.47 -7.54 8.66
CA LEU A 109 -2.62 -6.45 9.63
C LEU A 109 -3.91 -6.56 10.45
N VAL A 110 -5.04 -6.87 9.82
CA VAL A 110 -6.34 -6.93 10.49
C VAL A 110 -6.46 -8.14 11.41
N LEU A 111 -5.94 -9.30 11.01
CA LEU A 111 -6.00 -10.51 11.83
C LEU A 111 -4.89 -10.56 12.87
N GLY A 112 -3.71 -10.00 12.57
CA GLY A 112 -2.58 -9.94 13.50
C GLY A 112 -2.62 -8.81 14.53
N ARG A 113 -3.69 -8.00 14.55
CA ARG A 113 -3.84 -6.85 15.45
C ARG A 113 -3.79 -7.21 16.94
#